data_AF-A0A924IZY0-F1
#
_entry.id   AF-A0A924IZY0-F1
#
_cell.length_a   1.000
_cell.length_b   1.000
_cell.length_c   1.000
_cell.angle_alpha   90.00
_cell.angle_beta   90.00
_cell.angle_gamma   90.00
#
_symmetry.space_group_name_H-M   'P 1'
#
loop_
_entity.id
_entity.type
_entity.pdbx_description
1 polymer ?
#
loop_
_entity_poly.entity_id
_entity_poly.type
_entity_poly.pdbx_seq_one_letter_code
_entity_poly.pdbx_strand_id
1 'polypeptide(L)' 'MQNYLEFNFKIKPLQPWNEILMAELIEIGFDSFTEEYDGILAYVQKELLNETKLKSLDLLNNPDIEITYTS' A
#
# COMPACT_ATOMS: atom_id res chain seq x y z
N MET A 1 4.15 23.30 3.08
CA MET A 1 4.44 22.19 4.00
C MET A 1 3.95 20.94 3.32
N GLN A 2 4.83 20.01 2.94
CA GLN A 2 4.43 18.78 2.27
C GLN A 2 3.79 17.86 3.33
N ASN A 3 2.46 17.72 3.29
CA ASN A 3 1.73 16.81 4.16
C ASN A 3 1.74 15.43 3.50
N TYR A 4 2.73 14.62 3.86
CA TYR A 4 2.74 13.20 3.52
C TYR A 4 1.90 12.42 4.52
N LEU A 5 1.22 11.39 4.02
CA LEU A 5 0.51 10.40 4.80
C LEU A 5 1.28 9.10 4.73
N GLU A 6 1.47 8.47 5.88
CA GLU A 6 2.07 7.15 6.01
C GLU A 6 0.95 6.11 6.11
N PHE A 7 1.13 4.98 5.42
CA PHE A 7 0.24 3.84 5.51
C PHE A 7 1.06 2.60 5.77
N ASN A 8 0.76 1.89 6.86
CA ASN A 8 1.37 0.61 7.18
C ASN A 8 0.52 -0.51 6.59
N PHE A 9 1.02 -1.17 5.55
CA PHE A 9 0.39 -2.33 4.94
C PHE A 9 1.01 -3.60 5.49
N LYS A 10 0.21 -4.46 6.12
CA LYS A 10 0.58 -5.83 6.50
C LYS A 10 0.14 -6.78 5.41
N ILE A 11 1.02 -7.68 5.00
CA ILE A 11 0.81 -8.55 3.84
C ILE A 11 1.16 -9.98 4.22
N LYS A 12 0.25 -10.93 3.95
CA LYS A 12 0.49 -12.34 4.21
C LYS A 12 -0.10 -13.23 3.10
N PRO A 13 0.71 -14.07 2.43
CA PRO A 13 2.17 -14.18 2.55
C PRO A 13 2.89 -12.91 2.02
N LEU A 14 4.06 -12.58 2.56
CA LEU A 14 4.75 -11.32 2.19
C LEU A 14 5.24 -11.34 0.74
N GLN A 15 5.99 -12.37 0.35
CA GLN A 15 6.46 -12.54 -1.02
C GLN A 15 5.59 -13.54 -1.79
N PRO A 16 5.31 -13.30 -3.09
CA PRO A 16 5.79 -12.17 -3.91
C PRO A 16 4.91 -10.90 -3.82
N TRP A 17 3.93 -10.89 -2.93
CA TRP A 17 2.84 -9.91 -2.95
C TRP A 17 3.24 -8.49 -2.54
N ASN A 18 4.28 -8.32 -1.74
CA ASN A 18 4.83 -7.02 -1.37
C ASN A 18 5.27 -6.23 -2.60
N GLU A 19 5.96 -6.87 -3.55
CA GLU A 19 6.41 -6.24 -4.79
C GLU A 19 5.23 -5.85 -5.69
N ILE A 20 4.23 -6.72 -5.76
CA ILE A 20 3.01 -6.47 -6.55
C ILE A 20 2.21 -5.31 -5.94
N LEU A 21 2.05 -5.30 -4.61
CA LEU A 21 1.36 -4.22 -3.92
C LEU A 21 2.08 -2.88 -4.07
N MET A 22 3.41 -2.84 -3.99
CA MET A 22 4.19 -1.63 -4.25
C MET A 22 3.91 -1.07 -5.66
N ALA A 23 3.90 -1.92 -6.68
CA ALA A 23 3.60 -1.50 -8.05
C ALA A 23 2.20 -0.87 -8.18
N GLU A 24 1.19 -1.50 -7.60
CA GLU A 24 -0.19 -0.97 -7.56
C GLU A 24 -0.28 0.36 -6.80
N LEU A 25 0.41 0.48 -5.66
CA LEU A 25 0.43 1.70 -4.86
C LEU A 25 1.11 2.86 -5.62
N ILE A 26 2.14 2.59 -6.43
CA ILE A 26 2.78 3.59 -7.29
C ILE A 26 1.78 4.18 -8.30
N GLU A 27 0.94 3.35 -8.92
CA GLU A 27 -0.04 3.82 -9.91
C GLU A 27 -1.14 4.71 -9.31
N ILE A 28 -1.43 4.55 -8.02
CA ILE A 28 -2.44 5.36 -7.33
C ILE A 28 -1.87 6.61 -6.63
N GLY A 29 -0.54 6.80 -6.65
CA GLY A 29 0.13 8.03 -6.25
C GLY A 29 1.10 7.91 -5.07
N PHE A 30 1.35 6.72 -4.53
CA PHE A 30 2.41 6.51 -3.55
C PHE A 30 3.77 6.61 -4.25
N ASP A 31 4.74 7.27 -3.60
CA ASP A 31 6.04 7.57 -4.20
C ASP A 31 7.23 7.06 -3.37
N SER A 32 7.00 6.64 -2.13
CA SER A 32 8.03 6.14 -1.23
C SER A 32 7.53 4.94 -0.43
N PHE A 33 8.42 3.97 -0.23
CA PHE A 33 8.12 2.70 0.44
C PHE A 33 9.27 2.30 1.36
N THR A 34 8.95 1.67 2.49
CA THR A 34 9.91 1.05 3.40
C THR A 34 9.48 -0.39 3.66
N GLU A 35 10.39 -1.34 3.44
CA GLU A 35 10.11 -2.76 3.68
C GLU A 35 10.08 -3.04 5.19
N GLU A 36 9.04 -3.74 5.63
CA GLU A 36 8.86 -4.19 7.01
C GLU A 36 8.85 -5.71 7.06
N TYR A 37 9.09 -6.27 8.25
CA TYR A 37 9.16 -7.73 8.42
C TYR A 37 7.87 -8.46 8.01
N ASP A 38 6.73 -7.80 8.17
CA ASP A 38 5.39 -8.34 7.95
C ASP A 38 4.59 -7.54 6.90
N GLY A 39 5.27 -6.71 6.08
CA GLY A 39 4.61 -5.86 5.12
C GLY A 39 5.48 -4.76 4.54
N ILE A 40 4.85 -3.61 4.23
CA ILE A 40 5.51 -2.40 3.74
C ILE A 40 4.86 -1.15 4.34
N LEU A 41 5.66 -0.13 4.63
CA LEU A 41 5.18 1.23 4.87
C LEU A 41 5.18 1.96 3.54
N ALA A 42 4.07 2.59 3.17
CA ALA A 42 3.97 3.38 1.95
C ALA A 42 3.61 4.83 2.29
N TYR A 43 4.21 5.76 1.57
CA TYR A 43 4.01 7.18 1.76
C TYR A 43 3.39 7.81 0.51
N VAL A 44 2.42 8.70 0.72
CA VAL A 44 1.72 9.42 -0.35
C VAL A 44 1.46 10.86 0.08
N GLN A 45 1.54 11.79 -0.87
CA GLN A 45 1.17 13.17 -0.60
C GLN A 45 -0.34 13.26 -0.36
N LYS A 46 -0.77 13.99 0.68
CA LYS A 46 -2.19 14.17 1.03
C LYS A 46 -3.04 14.68 -0.14
N GLU A 47 -2.45 15.44 -1.05
CA GLU A 47 -3.12 15.97 -2.25
C GLU A 47 -3.28 14.92 -3.37
N LEU A 48 -2.43 13.89 -3.39
CA LEU A 48 -2.44 12.79 -4.36
C LEU A 48 -3.19 11.56 -3.84
N LEU A 49 -3.40 11.45 -2.52
CA LEU A 49 -4.09 10.31 -1.92
C LEU A 49 -5.49 10.15 -2.52
N ASN A 50 -5.71 8.99 -3.11
CA ASN A 50 -7.01 8.57 -3.60
C ASN A 50 -7.51 7.36 -2.81
N GLU A 51 -8.24 7.62 -1.72
CA GLU A 51 -8.80 6.57 -0.86
C GLU A 51 -9.76 5.64 -1.62
N THR A 52 -10.41 6.13 -2.68
CA THR A 52 -11.31 5.31 -3.50
C THR A 52 -10.52 4.26 -4.27
N LYS A 53 -9.42 4.66 -4.92
CA LYS A 53 -8.52 3.74 -5.60
C LYS A 53 -7.88 2.76 -4.62
N LEU A 54 -7.43 3.25 -3.46
CA LEU A 54 -6.83 2.39 -2.43
C LEU A 54 -7.77 1.27 -1.97
N LYS A 55 -9.03 1.59 -1.68
CA LYS A 55 -10.05 0.59 -1.29
C LYS A 55 -10.49 -0.32 -2.43
N SER A 56 -10.22 0.07 -3.67
CA SER A 56 -10.59 -0.68 -4.88
C SER A 56 -9.43 -1.50 -5.44
N LEU A 57 -8.30 -1.61 -4.73
CA LEU A 57 -7.19 -2.46 -5.16
C LEU A 57 -7.63 -3.92 -5.26
N ASP A 58 -7.40 -4.53 -6.42
CA ASP A 58 -7.80 -5.92 -6.68
C ASP A 58 -7.12 -6.91 -5.73
N LEU A 59 -5.89 -6.60 -5.31
CA LEU A 59 -5.14 -7.37 -4.32
C LEU A 59 -5.87 -7.50 -2.96
N LEU A 60 -6.64 -6.49 -2.54
CA LEU A 60 -7.38 -6.54 -1.28
C LEU A 60 -8.54 -7.53 -1.32
N ASN A 61 -9.01 -7.89 -2.52
CA ASN A 61 -10.13 -8.80 -2.74
C ASN A 61 -9.68 -10.22 -3.10
N ASN A 62 -8.38 -10.49 -3.08
CA ASN A 62 -7.84 -11.78 -3.49
C ASN A 62 -7.85 -12.78 -2.30
N PRO A 63 -8.45 -13.97 -2.45
CA PRO A 63 -8.54 -14.97 -1.37
C PRO A 63 -7.20 -15.62 -0.98
N ASP A 64 -6.18 -15.54 -1.84
CA ASP A 64 -4.87 -16.17 -1.62
C ASP A 64 -3.90 -15.29 -0.80
N ILE A 65 -4.34 -14.07 -0.45
CA ILE A 65 -3.53 -13.05 0.21
C ILE A 65 -4.38 -12.30 1.23
N GLU A 66 -3.79 -12.03 2.38
CA GLU A 66 -4.36 -11.18 3.42
C GLU A 66 -3.58 -9.87 3.46
N ILE A 67 -4.23 -8.78 3.06
CA ILE A 67 -3.68 -7.43 3.18
C ILE A 67 -4.53 -6.63 4.17
N THR A 68 -3.88 -6.00 5.13
CA THR A 68 -4.51 -5.01 6.02
C THR A 68 -3.67 -3.75 6.04
N TYR A 69 -4.29 -2.59 6.28
CA TYR A 69 -3.53 -1.35 6.36
C TYR A 69 -4.07 -0.36 7.39
N THR A 70 -3.17 0.48 7.91
CA THR A 70 -3.49 1.56 8.86
C THR A 70 -2.82 2.86 8.45
N SER A 71 -3.58 3.97 8.48
CA SER A 71 -3.14 5.35 8.19
C SER A 71 -2.88 6.17 9.44
#